data_AF-A0A6N3B173-F1
#
_entry.id   AF-A0A6N3B173-F1
#
_cell.length_a   1.000
_cell.length_b   1.000
_cell.length_c   1.000
_cell.angle_alpha   90.00
_cell.angle_beta   90.00
_cell.angle_gamma   90.00
#
_symmetry.space_group_name_H-M   'P 1'
#
loop_
_entity.id
_entity.type
_entity.pdbx_description
1 polymer ?
#
loop_
_entity_poly.entity_id
_entity_poly.type
_entity_poly.pdbx_seq_one_letter_code
_entity_poly.pdbx_strand_id
1 'polypeptide(L)'
;MNNSLTLNEYEFTSKDTSWTQLPELNNGNTNQKIYIHSAKVILWAVNEVKWGYYKDNIFTFSDGSHEVDLRFLQEMRIFNETEELKIVKQNEHILYRYINDQSSEVLNYEYTDSISKLIGIKVDDINVPIGFTALLDKGRKLLQIIPFDTIKSECFLTTRNYIGYLDNYQASYIDYRYVLITDKEV
;
A
#
# COMPACT_ATOMS: atom_id res chain seq x y z
N MET A 1 -1.41 -30.22 4.03
CA MET A 1 -0.89 -29.93 2.68
C MET A 1 -0.66 -28.43 2.63
N ASN A 2 0.58 -28.00 2.38
CA ASN A 2 0.95 -26.59 2.35
C ASN A 2 0.23 -25.87 1.22
N ASN A 3 -0.90 -25.23 1.54
CA ASN A 3 -1.43 -24.15 0.73
C ASN A 3 -0.60 -22.90 1.07
N SER A 4 0.67 -22.88 0.64
CA SER A 4 1.44 -21.65 0.65
C SER A 4 0.61 -20.62 -0.12
N LEU A 5 0.34 -19.45 0.48
CA LEU A 5 -0.04 -18.29 -0.32
C LEU A 5 1.08 -18.17 -1.33
N THR A 6 0.83 -18.59 -2.57
CA THR A 6 1.77 -18.32 -3.64
C THR A 6 1.48 -16.88 -3.97
N LEU A 7 2.23 -16.00 -3.32
CA LEU A 7 2.22 -14.59 -3.64
C LEU A 7 2.54 -14.53 -5.12
N ASN A 8 1.62 -13.95 -5.89
CA ASN A 8 1.83 -13.75 -7.30
C ASN A 8 2.88 -12.65 -7.44
N GLU A 9 4.14 -13.05 -7.38
CA GLU A 9 5.27 -12.25 -7.79
C GLU A 9 5.37 -12.34 -9.30
N TYR A 10 5.17 -11.21 -9.95
CA TYR A 10 5.47 -11.10 -11.37
C TYR A 10 6.48 -9.99 -11.59
N GLU A 11 7.42 -10.31 -12.45
CA GLU A 11 8.54 -9.46 -12.82
C GLU A 11 8.16 -8.65 -14.06
N PHE A 12 7.92 -7.36 -13.86
CA PHE A 12 7.89 -6.40 -14.94
C PHE A 12 9.30 -6.07 -15.40
N THR A 13 9.41 -5.91 -16.71
CA THR A 13 10.50 -5.20 -17.37
C THR A 13 9.97 -3.85 -17.86
N SER A 14 10.16 -2.77 -17.09
CA SER A 14 9.68 -1.44 -17.51
C SER A 14 10.77 -0.69 -18.27
N LYS A 15 10.46 -0.22 -19.48
CA LYS A 15 11.30 0.75 -20.21
C LYS A 15 10.96 2.21 -19.84
N ASP A 16 9.88 2.40 -19.09
CA ASP A 16 9.37 3.72 -18.73
C ASP A 16 10.16 4.32 -17.57
N THR A 17 10.27 5.65 -17.58
CA THR A 17 10.87 6.42 -16.48
C THR A 17 9.84 6.86 -15.45
N SER A 18 8.55 6.80 -15.78
CA SER A 18 7.48 7.29 -14.92
C SER A 18 6.11 6.73 -15.28
N TRP A 19 5.16 6.80 -14.32
CA TRP A 19 3.77 6.40 -14.48
C TRP A 19 2.81 7.49 -14.03
N THR A 20 1.88 7.88 -14.90
CA THR A 20 0.72 8.74 -14.54
C THR A 20 -0.54 7.92 -14.22
N GLN A 21 -0.54 6.65 -14.65
CA GLN A 21 -1.57 5.64 -14.42
C GLN A 21 -0.86 4.31 -14.16
N LEU A 22 -1.53 3.34 -13.53
CA LEU A 22 -0.96 1.99 -13.47
C LEU A 22 -0.83 1.42 -14.89
N PRO A 23 0.30 0.80 -15.26
CA PRO A 23 0.39 0.09 -16.53
C PRO A 23 -0.58 -1.09 -16.53
N GLU A 24 -0.90 -1.64 -17.70
CA GLU A 24 -1.70 -2.87 -17.76
C GLU A 24 -0.95 -4.01 -17.08
N LEU A 25 -1.39 -4.36 -15.87
CA LEU A 25 -0.82 -5.43 -15.08
C LEU A 25 -1.53 -6.73 -15.48
N ASN A 26 -0.92 -7.49 -16.39
CA ASN A 26 -1.41 -8.81 -16.78
C ASN A 26 -0.50 -9.86 -16.14
N ASN A 27 -1.06 -10.67 -15.24
CA ASN A 27 -0.34 -11.82 -14.70
C ASN A 27 -0.18 -12.83 -15.84
N GLY A 28 1.04 -13.00 -16.36
CA GLY A 28 1.31 -13.73 -17.61
C GLY A 28 0.79 -15.18 -17.67
N ASN A 29 0.34 -15.76 -16.54
CA ASN A 29 -0.24 -17.09 -16.45
C ASN A 29 -1.62 -17.16 -15.76
N THR A 30 -2.18 -16.04 -15.27
CA THR A 30 -3.53 -16.02 -14.67
C THR A 30 -4.35 -14.87 -15.24
N ASN A 31 -5.64 -15.11 -15.52
CA ASN A 31 -6.59 -14.06 -15.96
C ASN A 31 -6.91 -13.04 -14.85
N GLN A 32 -6.03 -12.87 -13.84
CA GLN A 32 -6.23 -11.98 -12.72
C GLN A 32 -5.97 -10.54 -13.16
N LYS A 33 -7.04 -9.89 -13.62
CA LYS A 33 -7.07 -8.45 -13.85
C LYS A 33 -7.06 -7.73 -12.50
N ILE A 34 -6.22 -6.72 -12.38
CA ILE A 34 -6.13 -5.86 -11.19
C ILE A 34 -7.19 -4.76 -11.34
N TYR A 35 -8.14 -4.71 -10.41
CA TYR A 35 -9.30 -3.81 -10.46
C TYR A 35 -9.36 -2.82 -9.28
N ILE A 36 -8.21 -2.30 -8.87
CA ILE A 36 -8.17 -1.33 -7.78
C ILE A 36 -8.66 0.04 -8.25
N HIS A 37 -9.93 0.37 -7.99
CA HIS A 37 -10.57 1.57 -8.54
C HIS A 37 -10.47 2.82 -7.65
N SER A 38 -10.41 2.62 -6.34
CA SER A 38 -10.32 3.69 -5.34
C SER A 38 -9.52 3.17 -4.15
N ALA A 39 -8.36 3.77 -3.94
CA ALA A 39 -7.39 3.30 -2.96
C ALA A 39 -6.52 4.43 -2.42
N LYS A 40 -5.86 4.13 -1.30
CA LYS A 40 -4.78 4.94 -0.75
C LYS A 40 -3.46 4.44 -1.31
N VAL A 41 -2.50 5.35 -1.46
CA VAL A 41 -1.16 5.06 -1.96
C VAL A 41 -0.15 5.51 -0.93
N ILE A 42 0.85 4.66 -0.70
CA ILE A 42 2.14 5.08 -0.15
C ILE A 42 3.22 4.71 -1.14
N LEU A 43 4.14 5.63 -1.36
CA LEU A 43 5.27 5.51 -2.25
C LEU A 43 6.54 5.84 -1.47
N TRP A 44 7.47 4.90 -1.44
CA TRP A 44 8.84 5.11 -0.97
C TRP A 44 9.73 5.30 -2.18
N ALA A 45 10.28 6.50 -2.29
CA ALA A 45 11.35 6.84 -3.21
C ALA A 45 12.67 6.96 -2.46
N VAL A 46 13.79 6.94 -3.18
CA VAL A 46 15.14 7.13 -2.61
C VAL A 46 15.24 8.42 -1.77
N ASN A 47 14.54 9.47 -2.17
CA ASN A 47 14.62 10.80 -1.57
C ASN A 47 13.45 11.16 -0.65
N GLU A 48 12.35 10.41 -0.64
CA GLU A 48 11.14 10.81 0.07
C GLU A 48 10.11 9.67 0.24
N VAL A 49 9.17 9.88 1.15
CA VAL A 49 7.96 9.07 1.28
C VAL A 49 6.76 9.95 0.95
N LYS A 50 6.00 9.57 -0.06
CA LYS A 50 4.75 10.25 -0.45
C LYS A 50 3.55 9.39 -0.11
N TRP A 51 2.48 10.05 0.30
CA TRP A 51 1.17 9.44 0.33
C TRP A 51 0.24 10.11 -0.69
N GLY A 52 -0.75 9.36 -1.14
CA GLY A 52 -1.70 9.83 -2.12
C GLY A 52 -2.96 8.98 -2.20
N TYR A 53 -3.78 9.33 -3.19
CA TYR A 53 -4.90 8.53 -3.63
C TYR A 53 -4.61 7.95 -5.01
N TYR A 54 -5.16 6.77 -5.28
CA TYR A 54 -5.33 6.24 -6.62
C TYR A 54 -6.83 6.10 -6.87
N LYS A 55 -7.37 6.90 -7.77
CA LYS A 55 -8.79 6.91 -8.09
C LYS A 55 -9.00 7.20 -9.57
N ASP A 56 -9.93 6.47 -10.19
CA ASP A 56 -10.28 6.66 -11.61
C ASP A 56 -9.03 6.61 -12.52
N ASN A 57 -8.11 5.69 -12.20
CA ASN A 57 -6.81 5.49 -12.86
C ASN A 57 -5.81 6.64 -12.75
N ILE A 58 -5.98 7.54 -11.79
CA ILE A 58 -5.11 8.72 -11.60
C ILE A 58 -4.51 8.68 -10.20
N PHE A 59 -3.20 8.89 -10.12
CA PHE A 59 -2.52 9.18 -8.86
C PHE A 59 -2.75 10.64 -8.45
N THR A 60 -2.95 10.91 -7.17
CA THR A 60 -2.96 12.26 -6.60
C THR A 60 -2.20 12.25 -5.29
N PHE A 61 -1.00 12.83 -5.28
CA PHE A 61 -0.14 12.88 -4.10
C PHE A 61 -0.35 14.15 -3.28
N SER A 62 0.15 14.13 -2.04
CA SER A 62 0.03 15.23 -1.09
C SER A 62 0.72 16.54 -1.52
N ASP A 63 1.65 16.47 -2.48
CA ASP A 63 2.30 17.63 -3.10
C ASP A 63 1.59 18.14 -4.36
N GLY A 64 0.44 17.55 -4.71
CA GLY A 64 -0.33 17.86 -5.92
C GLY A 64 0.21 17.21 -7.20
N SER A 65 1.27 16.39 -7.12
CA SER A 65 1.74 15.64 -8.27
C SER A 65 0.82 14.45 -8.59
N HIS A 66 0.85 14.05 -9.87
CA HIS A 66 0.04 12.95 -10.41
C HIS A 66 0.88 11.83 -11.04
N GLU A 67 2.20 11.89 -10.85
CA GLU A 67 3.17 11.04 -11.53
C GLU A 67 4.05 10.33 -10.51
N VAL A 68 4.28 9.04 -10.77
CA VAL A 68 5.23 8.19 -10.07
C VAL A 68 6.53 8.19 -10.86
N ASP A 69 7.60 8.74 -10.30
CA ASP A 69 8.93 8.68 -10.91
C ASP A 69 9.60 7.33 -10.60
N LEU A 70 9.64 6.46 -11.61
CA LEU A 70 10.16 5.10 -11.46
C LEU A 70 11.68 5.09 -11.27
N ARG A 71 12.39 6.17 -11.59
CA ARG A 71 13.85 6.23 -11.39
C ARG A 71 14.21 6.16 -9.91
N PHE A 72 13.38 6.75 -9.06
CA PHE A 72 13.59 6.82 -7.62
C PHE A 72 12.73 5.85 -6.82
N LEU A 73 11.72 5.22 -7.43
CA LEU A 73 10.85 4.25 -6.77
C LEU A 73 11.65 3.11 -6.12
N GLN A 74 11.35 2.81 -4.85
CA GLN A 74 11.82 1.63 -4.13
C GLN A 74 10.65 0.67 -3.87
N GLU A 75 9.56 1.19 -3.29
CA GLU A 75 8.35 0.44 -3.00
C GLU A 75 7.14 1.36 -3.18
N MET A 76 6.03 0.81 -3.66
CA MET A 76 4.73 1.47 -3.65
C MET A 76 3.66 0.47 -3.22
N ARG A 77 2.72 0.91 -2.40
CA ARG A 77 1.55 0.13 -2.02
C ARG A 77 0.30 0.92 -2.34
N ILE A 78 -0.62 0.30 -3.05
CA ILE A 78 -1.93 0.83 -3.40
C ILE A 78 -2.96 -0.08 -2.76
N PHE A 79 -3.72 0.42 -1.81
CA PHE A 79 -4.53 -0.42 -0.93
C PHE A 79 -5.88 0.18 -0.55
N ASN A 80 -6.85 -0.70 -0.31
CA ASN A 80 -8.17 -0.39 0.25
C ASN A 80 -8.61 -1.52 1.21
N GLU A 81 -9.87 -1.48 1.67
CA GLU A 81 -10.33 -2.45 2.67
C GLU A 81 -10.28 -3.91 2.19
N THR A 82 -10.27 -4.16 0.88
CA THR A 82 -10.39 -5.50 0.28
C THR A 82 -9.16 -5.94 -0.51
N GLU A 83 -8.31 -5.01 -0.94
CA GLU A 83 -7.25 -5.27 -1.92
C GLU A 83 -5.96 -4.50 -1.60
N GLU A 84 -4.82 -5.07 -1.99
CA GLU A 84 -3.54 -4.37 -2.04
C GLU A 84 -2.75 -4.78 -3.29
N LEU A 85 -2.23 -3.79 -4.02
CA LEU A 85 -1.16 -3.95 -4.98
C LEU A 85 0.13 -3.40 -4.35
N LYS A 86 1.08 -4.29 -4.04
CA LYS A 86 2.44 -3.95 -3.64
C LYS A 86 3.35 -4.03 -4.87
N ILE A 87 4.16 -3.01 -5.07
CA ILE A 87 5.13 -2.88 -6.15
C ILE A 87 6.50 -2.60 -5.52
N VAL A 88 7.54 -3.28 -5.97
CA VAL A 88 8.91 -3.13 -5.50
C VAL A 88 9.84 -3.03 -6.70
N LYS A 89 10.69 -2.00 -6.74
CA LYS A 89 11.71 -1.88 -7.77
C LYS A 89 12.98 -2.63 -7.34
N GLN A 90 13.45 -3.55 -8.19
CA GLN A 90 14.71 -4.26 -8.03
C GLN A 90 15.56 -4.07 -9.29
N ASN A 91 16.61 -3.23 -9.20
CA ASN A 91 17.45 -2.87 -10.35
C ASN A 91 16.59 -2.31 -11.51
N GLU A 92 16.67 -2.93 -12.70
CA GLU A 92 15.89 -2.57 -13.90
C GLU A 92 14.52 -3.29 -13.97
N HIS A 93 14.15 -4.00 -12.90
CA HIS A 93 12.94 -4.81 -12.83
C HIS A 93 11.99 -4.23 -11.79
N ILE A 94 10.70 -4.43 -12.02
CA ILE A 94 9.66 -4.11 -11.04
C ILE A 94 8.96 -5.41 -10.67
N LEU A 95 9.02 -5.80 -9.41
CA LEU A 95 8.21 -6.89 -8.89
C LEU A 95 6.89 -6.34 -8.40
N TYR A 96 5.82 -7.10 -8.54
CA TYR A 96 4.57 -6.78 -7.86
C TYR A 96 3.95 -8.00 -7.20
N ARG A 97 3.09 -7.72 -6.22
CA ARG A 97 2.21 -8.68 -5.57
C ARG A 97 0.83 -8.03 -5.46
N TYR A 98 -0.19 -8.74 -5.91
CA TYR A 98 -1.58 -8.31 -5.77
C TYR A 98 -2.35 -9.30 -4.90
N ILE A 99 -3.05 -8.75 -3.90
CA ILE A 99 -3.96 -9.49 -3.02
C ILE A 99 -5.35 -8.89 -3.17
N ASN A 100 -6.34 -9.76 -3.34
CA ASN A 100 -7.76 -9.43 -3.23
C ASN A 100 -8.40 -10.44 -2.27
N ASP A 101 -8.85 -9.96 -1.11
CA ASP A 101 -9.42 -10.79 -0.03
C ASP A 101 -10.73 -11.46 -0.41
N GLN A 102 -11.39 -10.98 -1.46
CA GLN A 102 -12.63 -11.53 -1.99
C GLN A 102 -12.37 -12.57 -3.09
N SER A 103 -11.12 -12.76 -3.51
CA SER A 103 -10.75 -13.81 -4.46
C SER A 103 -10.84 -15.19 -3.82
N SER A 104 -11.25 -16.20 -4.59
CA SER A 104 -11.34 -17.60 -4.12
C SER A 104 -10.01 -18.16 -3.60
N GLU A 105 -8.89 -17.62 -4.08
CA GLU A 105 -7.55 -17.97 -3.62
C GLU A 105 -7.31 -17.50 -2.19
N VAL A 106 -7.71 -16.27 -1.84
CA VAL A 106 -7.43 -15.66 -0.53
C VAL A 106 -8.55 -15.91 0.49
N LEU A 107 -9.79 -16.12 0.05
CA LEU A 107 -10.99 -16.27 0.91
C LEU A 107 -10.87 -17.36 1.99
N ASN A 108 -10.01 -18.36 1.79
CA ASN A 108 -9.85 -19.50 2.69
C ASN A 108 -8.70 -19.35 3.70
N TYR A 109 -7.97 -18.23 3.69
CA TYR A 109 -6.87 -18.01 4.61
C TYR A 109 -7.34 -17.42 5.93
N GLU A 110 -6.86 -18.01 7.02
CA GLU A 110 -6.96 -17.39 8.34
C GLU A 110 -6.09 -16.13 8.37
N TYR A 111 -6.57 -15.09 9.07
CA TYR A 111 -5.82 -13.85 9.23
C TYR A 111 -6.08 -13.22 10.59
N THR A 112 -5.16 -12.35 11.00
CA THR A 112 -5.34 -11.45 12.15
C THR A 112 -5.01 -10.02 11.73
N ASP A 113 -5.87 -9.09 12.14
CA ASP A 113 -5.64 -7.68 11.90
C ASP A 113 -4.83 -7.08 13.07
N SER A 114 -3.88 -6.21 12.74
CA SER A 114 -3.06 -5.49 13.71
C SER A 114 -3.08 -4.00 13.38
N ILE A 115 -3.23 -3.18 14.41
CA ILE A 115 -3.35 -1.73 14.29
C ILE A 115 -2.10 -1.08 14.82
N SER A 116 -1.51 -0.19 14.04
CA SER A 116 -0.30 0.53 14.42
C SER A 116 -0.51 2.03 14.26
N LYS A 117 -0.13 2.80 15.28
CA LYS A 117 -0.17 4.26 15.23
C LYS A 117 0.79 4.78 14.15
N LEU A 118 0.30 5.65 13.27
CA LEU A 118 1.14 6.38 12.32
C LEU A 118 2.01 7.40 13.07
N ILE A 119 3.21 7.64 12.55
CA ILE A 119 4.19 8.50 13.23
C ILE A 119 3.74 9.97 13.17
N GLY A 120 3.73 10.62 14.33
CA GLY A 120 3.37 12.02 14.49
C GLY A 120 1.97 12.23 15.04
N ILE A 121 1.60 13.49 15.20
CA ILE A 121 0.26 13.94 15.56
C ILE A 121 -0.23 14.97 14.56
N LYS A 122 -1.54 15.05 14.38
CA LYS A 122 -2.16 16.03 13.50
C LYS A 122 -1.74 17.45 13.88
N VAL A 123 -1.41 18.24 12.85
CA VAL A 123 -1.17 19.68 12.95
C VAL A 123 -2.03 20.43 11.94
N ASP A 124 -2.48 21.64 12.31
CA ASP A 124 -3.41 22.46 11.53
C ASP A 124 -2.74 23.66 10.84
N ASP A 125 -1.51 23.98 11.22
CA ASP A 125 -0.73 25.11 10.71
C ASP A 125 -0.04 24.81 9.37
N ILE A 126 -0.17 23.59 8.86
CA ILE A 126 0.37 23.15 7.57
C ILE A 126 -0.78 23.10 6.56
N ASN A 127 -0.67 23.89 5.50
CA ASN A 127 -1.62 23.82 4.39
C ASN A 127 -1.43 22.50 3.62
N VAL A 128 -2.47 21.68 3.60
CA VAL A 128 -2.50 20.39 2.88
C VAL A 128 -3.69 20.35 1.94
N PRO A 129 -3.64 19.56 0.85
CA PRO A 129 -4.79 19.40 -0.04
C PRO A 129 -6.01 18.82 0.69
N ILE A 130 -7.20 19.10 0.16
CA ILE A 130 -8.46 18.54 0.69
C ILE A 130 -8.38 17.01 0.69
N GLY A 131 -8.82 16.39 1.79
CA GLY A 131 -8.76 14.93 1.97
C GLY A 131 -7.45 14.43 2.58
N PHE A 132 -6.49 15.31 2.83
CA PHE A 132 -5.21 14.95 3.46
C PHE A 132 -5.09 15.51 4.89
N THR A 133 -4.28 14.85 5.69
CA THR A 133 -3.92 15.28 7.06
C THR A 133 -2.40 15.32 7.22
N ALA A 134 -1.87 16.42 7.76
CA ALA A 134 -0.47 16.52 8.17
C ALA A 134 -0.24 15.92 9.57
N LEU A 135 0.64 14.94 9.66
CA LEU A 135 1.14 14.35 10.91
C LEU A 135 2.60 14.77 11.14
N LEU A 136 2.86 15.47 12.24
CA LEU A 136 4.19 15.93 12.60
C LEU A 136 4.70 15.21 13.86
N ASP A 137 5.83 14.53 13.73
CA ASP A 137 6.66 14.13 14.86
C ASP A 137 7.77 15.18 15.06
N LYS A 138 7.55 16.09 16.00
CA LYS A 138 8.49 17.18 16.33
C LYS A 138 9.85 16.65 16.83
N GLY A 139 9.85 15.52 17.55
CA GLY A 139 11.08 14.94 18.09
C GLY A 139 12.00 14.42 16.99
N ARG A 140 11.41 13.81 15.96
CA ARG A 140 12.15 13.28 14.79
C ARG A 140 12.26 14.26 13.64
N LYS A 141 11.59 15.42 13.72
CA LYS A 141 11.42 16.38 12.62
C LYS A 141 10.85 15.71 11.36
N LEU A 142 9.96 14.75 11.56
CA LEU A 142 9.32 13.99 10.48
C LEU A 142 7.92 14.53 10.24
N LEU A 143 7.64 14.94 9.02
CA LEU A 143 6.31 15.33 8.55
C LEU A 143 5.81 14.28 7.55
N GLN A 144 4.59 13.80 7.75
CA GLN A 144 3.88 12.97 6.79
C GLN A 144 2.55 13.65 6.45
N ILE A 145 2.18 13.68 5.18
CA ILE A 145 0.87 14.18 4.76
C ILE A 145 0.10 12.99 4.19
N ILE A 146 -0.82 12.44 4.97
CA ILE A 146 -1.49 11.15 4.69
C ILE A 146 -2.82 11.36 3.97
N PRO A 147 -3.31 10.37 3.18
CA PRO A 147 -4.53 10.48 2.37
C PRO A 147 -5.73 10.04 3.22
N PHE A 148 -5.98 10.82 4.26
CA PHE A 148 -7.05 10.61 5.22
C PHE A 148 -7.41 11.95 5.86
N ASP A 149 -8.70 12.26 5.92
CA ASP A 149 -9.21 13.47 6.57
C ASP A 149 -9.71 13.12 7.97
N THR A 150 -9.27 13.86 8.98
CA THR A 150 -9.73 13.69 10.35
C THR A 150 -9.54 14.96 11.16
N ILE A 151 -10.35 15.11 12.21
CA ILE A 151 -10.20 16.12 13.25
C ILE A 151 -9.42 15.62 14.47
N LYS A 152 -9.09 14.33 14.53
CA LYS A 152 -8.39 13.70 15.66
C LYS A 152 -6.88 13.90 15.54
N SER A 153 -6.20 13.85 16.68
CA SER A 153 -4.76 14.05 16.76
C SER A 153 -3.95 12.87 16.23
N GLU A 154 -4.53 11.67 16.21
CA GLU A 154 -3.79 10.44 15.92
C GLU A 154 -4.48 9.69 14.79
N CYS A 155 -3.65 9.03 13.97
CA CYS A 155 -4.12 8.14 12.92
C CYS A 155 -3.42 6.80 13.05
N PHE A 156 -4.07 5.76 12.57
CA PHE A 156 -3.63 4.38 12.69
C PHE A 156 -3.71 3.69 11.33
N LEU A 157 -2.81 2.75 11.10
CA LEU A 157 -2.79 1.87 9.95
C LEU A 157 -3.17 0.47 10.41
N THR A 158 -4.23 -0.08 9.81
CA THR A 158 -4.58 -1.49 9.95
C THR A 158 -3.80 -2.31 8.94
N THR A 159 -3.14 -3.35 9.44
CA THR A 159 -2.43 -4.38 8.67
C THR A 159 -3.14 -5.71 8.85
N ARG A 160 -3.36 -6.44 7.76
CA ARG A 160 -3.92 -7.80 7.79
C ARG A 160 -2.78 -8.79 7.62
N ASN A 161 -2.57 -9.66 8.60
CA ASN A 161 -1.52 -10.66 8.62
C ASN A 161 -2.14 -12.04 8.34
N TYR A 162 -1.78 -12.64 7.21
CA TYR A 162 -2.29 -13.96 6.83
C TYR A 162 -1.51 -15.05 7.54
N ILE A 163 -2.22 -16.05 8.02
CA ILE A 163 -1.70 -17.17 8.78
C ILE A 163 -1.54 -18.37 7.82
N GLY A 164 -0.35 -18.97 7.86
CA GLY A 164 -0.07 -20.24 7.21
C GLY A 164 0.58 -21.21 8.18
N TYR A 165 0.71 -22.45 7.75
CA TYR A 165 1.26 -23.53 8.55
C TYR A 165 2.54 -24.06 7.89
N LEU A 166 3.61 -24.15 8.68
CA LEU A 166 4.86 -24.80 8.29
C LEU A 166 4.69 -26.33 8.26
N ASP A 167 5.68 -27.04 7.70
CA ASP A 167 5.68 -28.51 7.63
C ASP A 167 5.53 -29.20 8.99
N ASN A 168 5.98 -28.53 10.06
CA ASN A 168 5.85 -28.99 11.44
C ASN A 168 4.49 -28.61 12.09
N TYR A 169 3.52 -28.14 11.31
CA TYR A 169 2.19 -27.68 11.74
C TYR A 169 2.19 -26.42 12.62
N GLN A 170 3.32 -25.72 12.74
CA GLN A 170 3.37 -24.46 13.46
C GLN A 170 2.74 -23.35 12.61
N ALA A 171 1.79 -22.62 13.20
CA ALA A 171 1.23 -21.42 12.60
C ALA A 171 2.26 -20.28 12.60
N SER A 172 2.36 -19.56 11.48
CA SER A 172 3.19 -18.36 11.31
C SER A 172 2.47 -17.36 10.41
N TYR A 173 2.86 -16.10 10.50
CA TYR A 173 2.54 -15.14 9.46
C TYR A 173 3.32 -15.50 8.19
N ILE A 174 2.59 -15.61 7.07
CA ILE A 174 3.15 -15.92 5.76
C ILE A 174 3.16 -14.71 4.84
N ASP A 175 2.29 -13.72 5.10
CA ASP A 175 2.29 -12.42 4.43
C ASP A 175 1.46 -11.40 5.23
N TYR A 176 1.55 -10.13 4.87
CA TYR A 176 0.65 -9.08 5.33
C TYR A 176 0.35 -8.04 4.25
N ARG A 177 -0.77 -7.34 4.40
CA ARG A 177 -1.14 -6.19 3.56
C ARG A 177 -1.62 -5.00 4.36
N TYR A 178 -1.56 -3.82 3.77
CA TYR A 178 -2.24 -2.63 4.31
C TYR A 178 -3.72 -2.68 3.95
N VAL A 179 -4.56 -2.27 4.90
CA VAL A 179 -6.01 -2.33 4.77
C VAL A 179 -6.60 -0.93 4.75
N LEU A 180 -6.27 -0.13 5.76
CA LEU A 180 -7.10 0.99 6.16
C LEU A 180 -6.30 1.97 7.01
N ILE A 181 -6.56 3.26 6.82
CA ILE A 181 -6.15 4.32 7.75
C ILE A 181 -7.39 4.82 8.49
N THR A 182 -7.33 4.87 9.82
CA THR A 182 -8.39 5.38 10.71
C THR A 182 -7.86 6.41 11.70
N ASP A 183 -8.78 7.10 12.38
CA ASP A 183 -8.52 7.90 13.58
C ASP A 183 -9.00 7.24 14.89
N LYS A 184 -9.27 5.94 14.82
CA LYS A 184 -9.70 5.12 15.96
C LYS A 184 -8.80 3.89 16.05
N GLU A 185 -8.33 3.65 17.26
CA GLU A 185 -7.90 2.32 17.66
C GLU A 185 -9.17 1.44 17.66
N VAL A 186 -9.18 0.39 16.84
CA VAL A 186 -10.33 -0.52 16.66
C VAL A 186 -10.10 -1.80 17.45
#